data_AF-A0A642V173-F1
#
_entry.id   AF-A0A642V173-F1
#
_cell.length_a   1.000
_cell.length_b   1.000
_cell.length_c   1.000
_cell.angle_alpha   90.00
_cell.angle_beta   90.00
_cell.angle_gamma   90.00
#
_symmetry.space_group_name_H-M   'P 1'
#
loop_
_entity.id
_entity.type
_entity.pdbx_description
1 polymer ?
#
loop_
_entity_poly.entity_id
_entity_poly.type
_entity_poly.pdbx_seq_one_letter_code
_entity_poly.pdbx_strand_id
1 'polypeptide(L)'
;MSPAKQKSSSSENKYPSNDTKPAIQKPAGDSPFVKLLEDDVIKHQLQYSSLRLHLGTVARLLRDPEFAGEATIEGRRTIALKKLRNLRIGGNEENELVEEFVSRVIQLSSN
;
A
#
# COMPACT_ATOMS: atom_id res chain seq x y z
N MET A 1 61.21 -32.50 7.14
CA MET A 1 60.57 -32.91 5.88
C MET A 1 59.10 -32.51 5.94
N SER A 2 58.67 -31.56 5.11
CA SER A 2 57.26 -31.47 4.64
C SER A 2 57.07 -32.49 3.49
N PRO A 3 55.89 -32.68 2.85
CA PRO A 3 54.56 -32.04 3.03
C PRO A 3 53.34 -33.01 2.91
N ALA A 4 52.12 -32.54 3.22
CA ALA A 4 50.90 -32.91 2.47
C ALA A 4 49.77 -31.87 2.67
N LYS A 5 49.16 -31.47 1.55
CA LYS A 5 48.09 -30.47 1.36
C LYS A 5 46.70 -31.08 1.51
N GLN A 6 45.74 -30.35 2.09
CA GLN A 6 44.31 -30.30 1.69
C GLN A 6 43.82 -28.87 2.01
N LYS A 7 43.68 -27.92 1.06
CA LYS A 7 42.62 -27.66 0.06
C LYS A 7 41.18 -27.52 0.63
N SER A 8 40.62 -26.33 0.35
CA SER A 8 39.20 -25.94 0.13
C SER A 8 38.26 -26.02 1.35
N SER A 9 37.30 -25.11 1.57
CA SER A 9 36.58 -24.22 0.64
C SER A 9 35.95 -23.04 1.39
N SER A 10 36.10 -21.84 0.84
CA SER A 10 35.24 -20.69 1.13
C SER A 10 33.82 -20.97 0.64
N SER A 11 32.83 -20.90 1.53
CA SER A 11 31.41 -20.85 1.16
C SER A 11 30.96 -19.39 1.13
N GLU A 12 31.07 -18.79 -0.05
CA GLU A 12 30.34 -17.58 -0.43
C GLU A 12 28.83 -17.91 -0.43
N ASN A 13 28.12 -17.47 0.62
CA ASN A 13 26.66 -17.46 0.61
C ASN A 13 26.17 -16.34 -0.32
N LYS A 14 26.05 -16.66 -1.62
CA LYS A 14 25.23 -15.87 -2.55
C LYS A 14 23.76 -16.12 -2.25
N TYR A 15 23.13 -15.20 -1.52
CA TYR A 15 21.67 -15.10 -1.52
C TYR A 15 21.22 -14.64 -2.91
N PRO A 16 20.27 -15.34 -3.57
CA PRO A 16 19.67 -14.82 -4.78
C PRO A 16 18.82 -13.59 -4.43
N SER A 17 19.26 -12.41 -4.89
CA SER A 17 18.46 -11.19 -4.87
C SER A 17 17.25 -11.38 -5.79
N ASN A 18 16.11 -11.74 -5.20
CA ASN A 18 14.82 -11.61 -5.88
C ASN A 18 14.39 -10.15 -5.83
N ASP A 19 15.01 -9.31 -6.66
CA ASP A 19 14.51 -7.99 -7.03
C ASP A 19 13.30 -8.13 -7.96
N THR A 20 12.26 -8.83 -7.52
CA THR A 20 10.96 -8.77 -8.16
C THR A 20 10.21 -7.58 -7.57
N LYS A 21 10.55 -6.38 -8.06
CA LYS A 21 9.65 -5.22 -7.97
C LYS A 21 8.30 -5.69 -8.51
N PRO A 22 7.21 -5.67 -7.72
CA PRO A 22 5.90 -6.04 -8.24
C PRO A 22 5.60 -5.09 -9.40
N ALA A 23 5.57 -5.64 -10.62
CA ALA A 23 5.13 -4.91 -11.78
C ALA A 23 3.67 -4.52 -11.52
N ILE A 24 3.42 -3.21 -11.38
CA ILE A 24 2.07 -2.67 -11.32
C ILE A 24 1.48 -2.96 -12.71
N GLN A 25 0.77 -4.07 -12.83
CA GLN A 25 0.07 -4.41 -14.06
C GLN A 25 -0.98 -3.33 -14.29
N LYS A 26 -0.85 -2.58 -15.39
CA LYS A 26 -1.89 -1.64 -15.82
C LYS A 26 -3.18 -2.45 -15.94
N PRO A 27 -4.27 -2.08 -15.23
CA PRO A 27 -5.52 -2.81 -15.37
C PRO A 27 -5.96 -2.78 -16.84
N ALA A 28 -6.13 -3.97 -17.43
CA ALA A 28 -6.63 -4.11 -18.79
C ALA A 28 -8.15 -3.90 -18.79
N GLY A 29 -8.64 -2.89 -19.53
CA GLY A 29 -10.06 -2.68 -19.93
C GLY A 29 -11.09 -2.51 -18.81
N ASP A 30 -11.87 -1.41 -18.86
CA ASP A 30 -13.08 -1.12 -18.06
C ASP A 30 -13.05 -1.38 -16.55
N SER A 31 -11.86 -1.37 -15.92
CA SER A 31 -11.81 -1.36 -14.46
C SER A 31 -12.39 -0.04 -13.96
N PRO A 32 -13.28 -0.03 -12.94
CA PRO A 32 -13.79 1.21 -12.34
C PRO A 32 -12.64 2.09 -11.81
N PHE A 33 -11.47 1.50 -11.59
CA PHE A 33 -10.27 2.18 -11.14
C PHE A 33 -9.48 2.88 -12.26
N VAL A 34 -9.74 2.62 -13.55
CA VAL A 34 -9.04 3.31 -14.66
C VAL A 34 -9.31 4.82 -14.58
N LYS A 35 -10.58 5.22 -14.38
CA LYS A 35 -10.96 6.63 -14.22
C LYS A 35 -10.20 7.30 -13.06
N LEU A 36 -10.00 6.59 -11.94
CA LEU A 36 -9.26 7.10 -10.79
C LEU A 36 -7.76 7.22 -11.07
N LEU A 37 -7.17 6.22 -11.74
CA LEU A 37 -5.73 6.19 -12.04
C LEU A 37 -5.34 7.25 -13.07
N GLU A 38 -6.25 7.60 -13.98
CA GLU A 38 -6.05 8.59 -15.02
C GLU A 38 -6.44 10.01 -14.58
N ASP A 39 -7.12 10.17 -13.45
CA ASP A 39 -7.54 11.48 -12.93
C ASP A 39 -6.36 12.32 -12.43
N ASP A 40 -6.20 13.52 -13.00
CA ASP A 40 -5.07 14.40 -12.68
C ASP A 40 -5.15 15.01 -11.28
N VAL A 41 -6.37 15.21 -10.74
CA VAL A 41 -6.56 15.71 -9.37
C VAL A 41 -6.10 14.64 -8.37
N ILE A 42 -6.50 13.39 -8.56
CA ILE A 42 -6.04 12.24 -7.76
C ILE A 42 -4.51 12.12 -7.83
N LYS A 43 -3.92 12.16 -9.04
CA LYS A 43 -2.44 12.09 -9.20
C LYS A 43 -1.73 13.23 -8.47
N HIS A 44 -2.24 14.45 -8.58
CA HIS A 44 -1.68 15.62 -7.91
C HIS A 44 -1.77 15.49 -6.39
N GLN A 45 -2.94 15.12 -5.85
CA GLN A 45 -3.12 14.89 -4.42
C GLN A 45 -2.15 13.82 -3.87
N LEU A 46 -1.91 12.75 -4.62
CA LEU A 46 -0.97 11.69 -4.23
C LEU A 46 0.51 12.14 -4.17
N GLN A 47 0.84 13.37 -4.57
CA GLN A 47 2.17 13.93 -4.34
C GLN A 47 2.39 14.33 -2.88
N TYR A 48 1.33 14.63 -2.12
CA TYR A 48 1.42 15.00 -0.71
C TYR A 48 1.81 13.79 0.16
N SER A 49 2.91 13.92 0.91
CA SER A 49 3.43 12.87 1.80
C SER A 49 2.47 12.52 2.94
N SER A 50 1.80 13.53 3.52
CA SER A 50 0.78 13.36 4.55
C SER A 50 -0.39 12.50 4.07
N LEU A 51 -0.94 12.79 2.89
CA LEU A 51 -2.02 12.00 2.30
C LEU A 51 -1.58 10.55 2.08
N ARG A 52 -0.39 10.34 1.48
CA ARG A 52 0.15 8.98 1.27
C ARG A 52 0.36 8.21 2.57
N LEU A 53 0.76 8.87 3.66
CA LEU A 53 0.90 8.23 4.95
C LEU A 53 -0.45 7.73 5.49
N HIS A 54 -1.49 8.58 5.42
CA HIS A 54 -2.83 8.21 5.86
C HIS A 54 -3.42 7.08 5.01
N LEU A 55 -3.37 7.21 3.67
CA LEU A 55 -3.83 6.17 2.75
C LEU A 55 -3.03 4.87 2.90
N GLY A 56 -1.72 4.97 3.09
CA GLY A 56 -0.84 3.84 3.33
C GLY A 56 -1.21 3.10 4.62
N THR A 57 -1.56 3.83 5.68
CA THR A 57 -2.05 3.24 6.94
C THR A 57 -3.35 2.47 6.72
N VAL A 58 -4.33 3.06 6.02
CA VAL A 58 -5.60 2.39 5.71
C VAL A 58 -5.37 1.16 4.82
N ALA A 59 -4.51 1.25 3.81
CA ALA A 59 -4.16 0.14 2.95
C ALA A 59 -3.45 -0.99 3.72
N ARG A 60 -2.60 -0.65 4.69
CA ARG A 60 -1.95 -1.63 5.56
C ARG A 60 -2.95 -2.33 6.48
N LEU A 61 -3.88 -1.60 7.08
CA LEU A 61 -4.99 -2.18 7.88
C LEU A 61 -5.81 -3.20 7.09
N LEU A 62 -5.96 -3.03 5.77
CA LEU A 62 -6.68 -3.99 4.92
C LEU A 62 -5.90 -5.28 4.63
N ARG A 63 -4.56 -5.18 4.56
CA ARG A 63 -3.69 -6.24 4.00
C ARG A 63 -2.88 -7.00 5.04
N ASP A 64 -2.56 -6.38 6.16
CA ASP A 64 -1.62 -6.88 7.17
C ASP A 64 -2.40 -7.26 8.45
N PRO A 65 -2.64 -8.57 8.70
CA PRO A 65 -3.36 -9.05 9.89
C PRO A 65 -2.68 -8.70 11.20
N GLU A 66 -1.35 -8.68 11.25
CA GLU A 66 -0.59 -8.37 12.46
C GLU A 66 -0.68 -6.89 12.78
N PHE A 67 -0.53 -6.02 11.76
CA PHE A 67 -0.69 -4.59 11.95
C PHE A 67 -2.13 -4.20 12.32
N ALA A 68 -3.13 -4.87 11.75
CA ALA A 68 -4.52 -4.64 12.08
C ALA A 68 -4.95 -5.25 13.43
N GLY A 69 -4.19 -6.22 13.96
CA GLY A 69 -4.59 -7.02 15.11
C GLY A 69 -5.83 -7.88 14.84
N GLU A 70 -6.07 -8.28 13.58
CA GLU A 70 -7.30 -8.93 13.16
C GLU A 70 -7.06 -9.92 11.99
N ALA A 71 -7.42 -11.18 12.23
CA ALA A 71 -7.16 -12.29 11.31
C ALA A 71 -8.14 -12.33 10.14
N THR A 72 -9.39 -11.90 10.37
CA THR A 72 -10.45 -11.96 9.36
C THR A 72 -10.39 -10.77 8.41
N ILE A 73 -10.77 -11.01 7.14
CA ILE A 73 -10.83 -9.94 6.13
C ILE A 73 -11.89 -8.90 6.53
N GLU A 74 -13.02 -9.37 7.05
CA GLU A 74 -14.18 -8.58 7.48
C GLU A 74 -13.83 -7.67 8.67
N GLY A 75 -13.13 -8.22 9.67
CA GLY A 75 -12.65 -7.43 10.80
C GLY A 75 -11.65 -6.37 10.36
N ARG A 76 -10.68 -6.72 9.49
CA ARG A 76 -9.74 -5.74 8.92
C ARG A 76 -10.44 -4.63 8.14
N ARG A 77 -11.46 -4.97 7.33
CA ARG A 77 -12.30 -3.97 6.64
C ARG A 77 -12.99 -3.04 7.62
N THR A 78 -13.50 -3.57 8.74
CA THR A 78 -14.17 -2.78 9.78
C THR A 78 -13.21 -1.79 10.44
N ILE A 79 -11.99 -2.24 10.78
CA ILE A 79 -10.96 -1.39 11.38
C ILE A 79 -10.48 -0.32 10.39
N ALA A 80 -10.20 -0.71 9.14
CA ALA A 80 -9.82 0.23 8.08
C ALA A 80 -10.92 1.27 7.81
N LEU A 81 -12.19 0.87 7.81
CA LEU A 81 -13.33 1.77 7.65
C LEU A 81 -13.44 2.74 8.82
N LYS A 82 -13.26 2.27 10.06
CA LYS A 82 -13.24 3.14 11.25
C LYS A 82 -12.12 4.17 11.14
N LYS A 83 -10.91 3.75 10.74
CA LYS A 83 -9.79 4.67 10.53
C LYS A 83 -10.09 5.70 9.45
N LEU A 84 -10.64 5.28 8.31
CA LEU A 84 -11.01 6.18 7.23
C LEU A 84 -12.07 7.20 7.67
N ARG A 85 -13.09 6.77 8.43
CA ARG A 85 -14.12 7.68 9.00
C ARG A 85 -13.52 8.71 9.95
N ASN A 86 -12.55 8.32 10.80
CA ASN A 86 -11.88 9.25 11.70
C ASN A 86 -11.07 10.33 10.97
N LEU A 87 -10.56 10.03 9.77
CA LEU A 87 -9.78 10.96 8.94
C LEU A 87 -10.66 11.89 8.10
N ARG A 88 -11.93 11.55 7.93
CA ARG A 88 -12.90 12.33 7.15
C ARG A 88 -13.56 13.41 8.01
N ILE A 89 -14.31 14.29 7.34
CA ILE A 89 -15.02 15.38 8.02
C ILE A 89 -15.91 14.86 9.16
N GLY A 90 -15.80 15.49 10.34
CA GLY A 90 -16.49 15.08 11.57
C GLY A 90 -15.82 13.93 12.34
N GLY A 91 -14.65 13.47 11.89
CA GLY A 91 -13.82 12.49 12.58
C GLY A 91 -12.81 13.12 13.55
N ASN A 92 -12.35 12.35 14.54
CA ASN A 92 -11.42 12.84 15.57
C ASN A 92 -10.00 13.11 15.07
N GLU A 93 -9.67 12.64 13.86
CA GLU A 93 -8.37 12.82 13.20
C GLU A 93 -8.56 13.45 11.82
N GLU A 94 -9.60 14.29 11.67
CA GLU A 94 -9.99 14.89 10.41
C GLU A 94 -8.79 15.50 9.67
N ASN A 95 -8.71 15.22 8.37
CA ASN A 95 -7.66 15.72 7.51
C ASN A 95 -8.26 16.18 6.17
N GLU A 96 -8.11 17.46 5.86
CA GLU A 96 -8.68 18.08 4.66
C GLU A 96 -8.24 17.36 3.37
N LEU A 97 -6.95 17.01 3.25
CA LEU A 97 -6.45 16.29 2.07
C LEU A 97 -7.09 14.91 1.91
N VAL A 98 -7.39 14.23 3.03
CA VAL A 98 -8.09 12.94 3.00
C VAL A 98 -9.55 13.13 2.58
N GLU A 99 -10.25 14.15 3.09
CA GLU A 99 -11.64 14.41 2.69
C GLU A 99 -11.75 14.79 1.22
N GLU A 100 -10.89 15.68 0.73
CA GLU A 100 -10.87 16.06 -0.69
C GLU A 100 -10.57 14.86 -1.59
N PHE A 101 -9.61 14.02 -1.21
CA PHE A 101 -9.27 12.81 -1.95
C PHE A 101 -10.43 11.83 -1.99
N VAL A 102 -11.04 11.52 -0.83
CA VAL A 102 -12.17 10.58 -0.76
C VAL A 102 -13.37 11.12 -1.52
N SER A 103 -13.65 12.42 -1.43
CA SER A 103 -14.71 13.08 -2.19
C SER A 103 -14.49 12.93 -3.69
N ARG A 104 -13.26 13.15 -4.18
CA ARG A 104 -12.94 12.95 -5.60
C ARG A 104 -13.09 11.49 -6.04
N VAL A 105 -12.63 10.55 -5.21
CA VAL A 105 -12.81 9.11 -5.45
C VAL A 105 -14.28 8.74 -5.58
N ILE A 106 -15.13 9.21 -4.66
CA ILE A 106 -16.59 8.95 -4.69
C ILE A 106 -17.22 9.53 -5.96
N GLN A 107 -16.91 10.79 -6.30
CA GLN A 107 -17.40 11.43 -7.52
C GLN A 107 -17.06 10.65 -8.79
N LEU A 108 -15.85 10.10 -8.88
CA LEU A 108 -15.41 9.29 -10.02
C LEU A 108 -16.00 7.88 -10.03
N SER A 109 -16.36 7.35 -8.86
CA SER A 109 -16.91 5.99 -8.71
C SER A 109 -18.42 5.93 -8.94
N SER A 110 -19.13 7.05 -8.77
CA SER A 110 -20.58 7.15 -8.93
C SER A 110 -21.05 7.54 -10.35
N ASN A 111 -20.11 7.75 -11.28
CA ASN A 111 -20.34 8.10 -12.69
C ASN A 111 -19.79 7.03 -13.65
#